data_AF-A0A9X9LBV3-F1
#
_entry.id   AF-A0A9X9LBV3-F1
#
_cell.length_a   1.000
_cell.length_b   1.000
_cell.length_c   1.000
_cell.angle_alpha   90.00
_cell.angle_beta   90.00
_cell.angle_gamma   90.00
#
_symmetry.space_group_name_H-M   'P 1'
#
loop_
_entity.id
_entity.type
_entity.pdbx_description
1 polymer ?
#
loop_
_entity_poly.entity_id
_entity_poly.type
_entity_poly.pdbx_seq_one_letter_code
_entity_poly.pdbx_strand_id
1 'polypeptide(L)'
;MKINSRAFIIYLMSHIKVIDALNSYLCRDGFTITPQMISDALRRDWDSKYTRPYFEHGREHRYFLIEHCEGGCNFKQPVFYAVAADRNRRIIRVFMKSYKYHNDCTEIS
;
A
#
# COMPACT_ATOMS: atom_id res chain seq x y z
N MET A 1 -22.50 -32.13 -1.41
CA MET A 1 -21.15 -31.59 -1.14
C MET A 1 -21.31 -30.38 -0.22
N LYS A 2 -21.02 -30.52 1.08
CA LYS A 2 -21.20 -29.44 2.06
C LYS A 2 -20.06 -28.45 1.89
N ILE A 3 -20.33 -27.31 1.24
CA ILE A 3 -19.40 -26.19 1.22
C ILE A 3 -19.24 -25.73 2.67
N ASN A 4 -18.05 -25.95 3.24
CA ASN A 4 -17.70 -25.50 4.58
C ASN A 4 -17.68 -23.97 4.60
N SER A 5 -18.82 -23.39 4.97
CA SER A 5 -19.06 -21.94 5.10
C SER A 5 -18.00 -21.19 5.91
N ARG A 6 -17.30 -21.88 6.84
CA ARG A 6 -16.18 -21.31 7.59
C ARG A 6 -14.97 -20.94 6.71
N ALA A 7 -14.64 -21.73 5.70
CA ALA A 7 -13.50 -21.43 4.82
C ALA A 7 -13.78 -20.21 3.94
N PHE A 8 -15.03 -20.06 3.48
CA PHE A 8 -15.45 -18.92 2.67
C PHE A 8 -15.48 -17.62 3.49
N ILE A 9 -15.94 -17.68 4.75
CA ILE A 9 -15.94 -16.52 5.65
C ILE A 9 -14.52 -16.06 6.01
N ILE A 10 -13.57 -16.97 6.25
CA ILE A 10 -12.17 -16.62 6.50
C ILE A 10 -11.52 -16.00 5.25
N TYR A 11 -11.86 -16.52 4.07
CA TYR A 11 -11.42 -15.95 2.79
C TYR A 11 -11.97 -14.52 2.59
N LEU A 12 -13.26 -14.31 2.88
CA LEU A 12 -13.87 -12.98 2.85
C LEU A 12 -13.28 -12.03 3.91
N MET A 13 -13.00 -12.49 5.14
CA MET A 13 -12.43 -11.65 6.19
C MET A 13 -10.97 -11.28 5.95
N SER A 14 -10.21 -12.13 5.26
CA SER A 14 -8.88 -11.76 4.77
C SER A 14 -8.95 -10.68 3.69
N HIS A 15 -10.03 -10.65 2.89
CA HIS A 15 -10.30 -9.56 1.94
C HIS A 15 -10.89 -8.31 2.59
N ILE A 16 -11.60 -8.42 3.72
CA ILE A 16 -12.18 -7.27 4.43
C ILE A 16 -11.10 -6.29 4.91
N LYS A 17 -9.89 -6.77 5.26
CA LYS A 17 -8.77 -5.88 5.62
C LYS A 17 -8.21 -5.05 4.45
N VAL A 18 -8.62 -5.35 3.22
CA VAL A 18 -8.15 -4.69 1.99
C VAL A 18 -9.22 -3.74 1.42
N ILE A 19 -10.42 -3.66 2.02
CA ILE A 19 -11.54 -2.85 1.54
C ILE A 19 -11.27 -1.34 1.64
N ASP A 20 -10.25 -0.87 2.36
CA ASP A 20 -9.90 0.56 2.39
C ASP A 20 -9.13 1.05 1.14
N ALA A 21 -8.73 0.15 0.23
CA ALA A 21 -8.04 0.53 -1.01
C ALA A 21 -9.03 0.75 -2.17
N LEU A 22 -10.14 1.45 -1.96
CA LEU A 22 -11.15 1.68 -3.02
C LEU A 22 -10.82 2.85 -3.94
N ASN A 23 -9.93 3.75 -3.51
CA ASN A 23 -9.66 4.99 -4.22
C ASN A 23 -8.41 4.90 -5.08
N SER A 24 -8.44 5.58 -6.22
CA SER A 24 -7.25 5.82 -7.03
C SER A 24 -6.53 7.07 -6.52
N TYR A 25 -5.23 7.19 -6.78
CA TYR A 25 -4.45 8.36 -6.39
C TYR A 25 -3.63 8.87 -7.58
N LEU A 26 -3.69 10.18 -7.82
CA LEU A 26 -2.88 10.86 -8.83
C LEU A 26 -1.65 11.50 -8.16
N CYS A 27 -0.47 11.05 -8.56
CA CYS A 27 0.78 11.62 -8.09
C CYS A 27 1.20 12.81 -8.96
N ARG A 28 2.12 13.64 -8.42
CA ARG A 28 2.55 14.90 -9.04
C ARG A 28 3.14 14.76 -10.45
N ASP A 29 3.73 13.61 -10.75
CA ASP A 29 4.31 13.27 -12.04
C ASP A 29 3.27 12.74 -13.05
N GLY A 30 1.98 12.73 -12.70
CA GLY A 30 0.88 12.23 -13.52
C GLY A 30 0.68 10.72 -13.41
N PHE A 31 1.44 10.02 -12.57
CA PHE A 31 1.25 8.59 -12.37
C PHE A 31 0.00 8.31 -11.53
N THR A 32 -0.88 7.44 -12.05
CA THR A 32 -2.09 7.01 -11.34
C THR A 32 -1.84 5.69 -10.62
N ILE A 33 -1.92 5.73 -9.30
CA ILE A 33 -1.89 4.55 -8.43
C ILE A 33 -3.32 4.02 -8.33
N THR A 34 -3.52 2.76 -8.73
CA THR A 34 -4.84 2.12 -8.71
C THR A 34 -5.12 1.43 -7.37
N PRO A 35 -6.42 1.21 -7.05
CA PRO A 35 -6.87 0.33 -5.97
C PRO A 35 -6.11 -1.00 -5.88
N GLN A 36 -5.92 -1.66 -7.03
CA GLN A 36 -5.26 -2.95 -7.10
C GLN A 36 -3.79 -2.87 -6.67
N MET A 37 -3.08 -1.81 -7.09
CA MET A 37 -1.67 -1.62 -6.71
C MET A 37 -1.50 -1.38 -5.21
N ILE A 38 -2.43 -0.65 -4.60
CA ILE A 38 -2.45 -0.42 -3.14
C ILE A 38 -2.75 -1.72 -2.41
N SER A 39 -3.77 -2.45 -2.86
CA SER A 39 -4.13 -3.77 -2.34
C SER A 39 -2.93 -4.70 -2.36
N ASP A 40 -2.23 -4.82 -3.49
CA ASP A 40 -1.05 -5.68 -3.61
C ASP A 40 0.10 -5.23 -2.70
N ALA A 41 0.26 -3.92 -2.49
CA ALA A 41 1.21 -3.39 -1.51
C ALA A 41 0.87 -3.73 -0.07
N LEU A 42 -0.39 -3.61 0.32
CA LEU A 42 -0.85 -3.90 1.68
C LEU A 42 -0.90 -5.41 1.97
N ARG A 43 -0.95 -6.28 0.95
CA ARG A 43 -0.84 -7.74 1.12
C ARG A 43 0.56 -8.19 1.52
N ARG A 44 1.59 -7.35 1.35
CA ARG A 44 2.97 -7.68 1.75
C ARG A 44 3.09 -7.77 3.27
N ASP A 45 3.92 -8.71 3.72
CA ASP A 45 4.20 -8.90 5.14
C ASP A 45 4.77 -7.63 5.78
N TRP A 46 4.38 -7.40 7.03
CA TRP A 46 4.76 -6.21 7.79
C TRP A 46 6.28 -6.02 7.74
N ASP A 47 7.07 -7.07 8.01
CA ASP A 47 8.55 -7.09 8.07
C ASP A 47 9.26 -7.50 6.77
N SER A 48 8.58 -7.44 5.62
CA SER A 48 9.21 -7.80 4.35
C SER A 48 10.23 -6.76 3.87
N LYS A 49 11.13 -7.16 2.96
CA LYS A 49 12.09 -6.25 2.30
C LYS A 49 11.44 -5.09 1.52
N TYR A 50 10.13 -5.20 1.26
CA TYR A 50 9.33 -4.21 0.53
C TYR A 50 8.65 -3.20 1.45
N THR A 51 8.91 -3.28 2.76
CA THR A 51 8.41 -2.32 3.73
C THR A 51 9.54 -1.58 4.43
N ARG A 52 9.22 -0.41 4.99
CA ARG A 52 10.14 0.35 5.85
C ARG A 52 9.40 0.95 7.05
N PRO A 53 9.98 0.87 8.26
CA PRO A 53 9.44 1.55 9.43
C PRO A 53 9.49 3.07 9.23
N TYR A 54 8.44 3.73 9.71
CA TYR A 54 8.30 5.16 9.76
C TYR A 54 7.51 5.52 11.01
N PHE A 55 7.95 6.55 11.74
CA PHE A 55 7.30 6.97 12.97
C PHE A 55 6.66 8.34 12.76
N GLU A 56 5.38 8.45 13.11
CA GLU A 56 4.64 9.70 13.04
C GLU A 56 3.86 9.89 14.34
N HIS A 57 4.02 11.04 14.99
CA HIS A 57 3.38 11.33 16.29
C HIS A 57 3.60 10.22 17.35
N GLY A 58 4.78 9.60 17.36
CA GLY A 58 5.12 8.51 18.29
C GLY A 58 4.48 7.15 17.99
N ARG A 59 3.78 7.00 16.86
CA ARG A 59 3.19 5.73 16.40
C ARG A 59 4.02 5.11 15.28
N GLU A 60 4.21 3.79 15.34
CA GLU A 60 4.85 3.03 14.27
C GLU A 60 3.87 2.85 13.11
N HIS A 61 4.28 3.35 11.96
CA HIS A 61 3.68 3.07 10.66
C HIS A 61 4.72 2.36 9.78
N ARG A 62 4.26 1.81 8.67
CA ARG A 62 5.16 1.30 7.64
C ARG A 62 4.79 1.80 6.27
N TYR A 63 5.83 2.10 5.51
CA TYR A 63 5.74 2.29 4.08
C TYR A 63 5.70 0.92 3.43
N PHE A 64 4.76 0.72 2.52
CA PHE A 64 4.67 -0.44 1.65
C PHE A 64 4.95 0.03 0.24
N LEU A 65 6.02 -0.46 -0.37
CA LEU A 65 6.32 -0.14 -1.76
C LEU A 65 5.17 -0.56 -2.65
N ILE A 66 4.84 0.28 -3.62
CA ILE A 66 3.94 -0.03 -4.71
C ILE A 66 4.80 -0.50 -5.88
N GLU A 67 4.60 -1.74 -6.31
CA GLU A 67 5.31 -2.28 -7.47
C GLU A 67 4.62 -1.78 -8.74
N HIS A 68 5.37 -1.02 -9.55
CA HIS A 68 4.96 -0.53 -10.86
C HIS A 68 6.01 -0.81 -11.95
N CYS A 69 7.13 -1.42 -11.58
CA CYS A 69 8.23 -1.77 -12.48
C CYS A 69 8.26 -3.27 -12.72
N GLU A 70 8.42 -3.70 -13.97
CA GLU A 70 8.51 -5.11 -14.36
C GLU A 70 9.72 -5.85 -13.74
N GLY A 71 10.73 -5.12 -13.24
CA GLY A 71 11.92 -5.67 -12.57
C GLY A 71 11.88 -5.68 -11.03
N GLY A 72 10.74 -5.32 -10.41
CA GLY A 72 10.59 -5.20 -8.97
C GLY A 72 11.01 -3.84 -8.41
N CYS A 73 10.17 -3.25 -7.56
CA CYS A 73 10.44 -1.96 -6.94
C CYS A 73 11.22 -2.15 -5.63
N ASN A 74 12.15 -1.22 -5.35
CA ASN A 74 12.87 -1.19 -4.08
C ASN A 74 13.13 0.25 -3.63
N PHE A 75 13.36 0.45 -2.34
CA PHE A 75 13.56 1.78 -1.76
C PHE A 75 14.89 2.45 -2.11
N LYS A 76 15.75 1.84 -2.93
CA LYS A 76 16.99 2.45 -3.44
C LYS A 76 16.77 3.12 -4.81
N GLN A 77 15.59 3.00 -5.38
CA GLN A 77 15.27 3.64 -6.65
C GLN A 77 15.20 5.18 -6.50
N PRO A 78 15.61 5.94 -7.53
CA PRO A 78 15.56 7.39 -7.53
C PRO A 78 14.16 7.98 -7.28
N VAL A 79 13.15 7.25 -7.74
CA VAL A 79 11.73 7.54 -7.56
C VAL A 79 11.05 6.22 -7.19
N PHE A 80 10.20 6.25 -6.19
CA PHE A 80 9.33 5.14 -5.85
C PHE A 80 7.99 5.64 -5.31
N TYR A 81 6.98 4.80 -5.40
CA TYR A 81 5.66 5.05 -4.83
C TYR A 81 5.43 4.11 -3.65
N ALA A 82 4.75 4.59 -2.63
CA ALA A 82 4.45 3.80 -1.46
C ALA A 82 3.13 4.24 -0.82
N VAL A 83 2.53 3.29 -0.11
CA VAL A 83 1.42 3.56 0.82
C VAL A 83 1.95 3.48 2.25
N ALA A 84 1.70 4.49 3.06
CA ALA A 84 1.96 4.44 4.49
C ALA A 84 0.72 3.90 5.19
N ALA A 85 0.88 2.85 6.00
CA ALA A 85 -0.22 2.25 6.76
C ALA A 85 0.19 1.92 8.20
N ASP A 86 -0.80 1.85 9.07
CA ASP A 86 -0.63 1.33 10.44
C ASP A 86 -0.64 -0.21 10.48
N ARG A 87 -0.44 -0.79 11.68
CA ARG A 87 -0.44 -2.26 11.88
C ARG A 87 -1.76 -2.93 11.49
N ASN A 88 -2.87 -2.20 11.47
CA ASN A 88 -4.18 -2.69 11.06
C ASN A 88 -4.41 -2.56 9.55
N ARG A 89 -3.40 -2.11 8.79
CA ARG A 89 -3.46 -1.83 7.34
C ARG A 89 -4.35 -0.64 6.98
N ARG A 90 -4.66 0.23 7.95
CA ARG A 90 -5.34 1.49 7.66
C ARG A 90 -4.39 2.42 6.93
N ILE A 91 -4.81 2.89 5.76
CA ILE A 91 -4.03 3.83 4.94
C ILE A 91 -3.99 5.19 5.65
N ILE A 92 -2.78 5.72 5.80
CA ILE A 92 -2.53 7.07 6.33
C ILE A 92 -2.32 8.04 5.18
N ARG A 93 -1.53 7.64 4.18
CA ARG A 93 -1.27 8.42 2.96
C ARG A 93 -0.73 7.52 1.85
N VAL A 94 -0.90 7.98 0.61
CA VAL A 94 -0.24 7.43 -0.58
C VAL A 94 0.67 8.51 -1.13
N PHE A 95 1.92 8.18 -1.46
CA PHE A 95 2.91 9.19 -1.85
C PHE A 95 3.90 8.67 -2.88
N MET A 96 4.50 9.62 -3.58
CA MET A 96 5.70 9.45 -4.41
C MET A 96 6.88 10.08 -3.67
N LYS A 97 7.98 9.33 -3.55
CA LYS A 97 9.25 9.87 -3.04
C LYS A 97 10.29 9.84 -4.14
N SER A 98 10.93 10.98 -4.35
CA SER A 98 12.15 11.11 -5.14
C SER A 98 13.31 11.57 -4.26
N TYR A 99 14.54 11.56 -4.79
CA TYR A 99 15.73 12.04 -4.05
C TYR A 99 15.57 13.40 -3.38
N LYS A 100 14.76 14.30 -3.97
CA LYS A 100 14.60 15.68 -3.50
C LYS A 100 13.24 15.96 -2.88
N TYR A 101 12.23 15.13 -3.13
CA TYR A 101 10.85 15.47 -2.80
C TYR A 101 10.08 14.30 -2.21
N HIS A 102 9.24 14.62 -1.24
CA HIS A 102 8.14 13.79 -0.79
C HIS A 102 6.86 14.49 -1.23
N ASN A 103 6.09 13.86 -2.11
CA ASN A 103 4.82 14.42 -2.58
C ASN A 103 3.72 13.41 -2.26
N ASP A 104 2.77 13.84 -1.43
CA ASP A 104 1.53 13.09 -1.23
C ASP A 104 0.75 13.09 -2.56
N CYS A 105 0.21 11.93 -2.92
CA CYS A 105 -0.63 11.78 -4.10
C CYS A 105 -2.07 12.13 -3.74
N THR A 106 -2.77 12.78 -4.66
CA THR A 106 -4.14 13.25 -4.44
C THR A 106 -5.12 12.12 -4.73
N GLU A 107 -6.02 11.86 -3.79
CA GLU A 107 -7.12 10.91 -4.02
C GLU A 107 -8.01 11.39 -5.18
N ILE A 108 -8.34 10.49 -6.09
CA ILE A 108 -9.23 10.74 -7.23
C ILE A 108 -10.31 9.65 -7.27
N SER A 109 -11.56 10.08 -7.50
CA SER A 109 -12.78 9.24 -7.57
C SER A 109 -13.29 9.17 -9.00
#